data_AF-A0A935VJM3-F1
#
_entry.id   AF-A0A935VJM3-F1
#
_cell.length_a   1.000
_cell.length_b   1.000
_cell.length_c   1.000
_cell.angle_alpha   90.00
_cell.angle_beta   90.00
_cell.angle_gamma   90.00
#
_symmetry.space_group_name_H-M   'P 1'
#
loop_
_entity.id
_entity.type
_entity.pdbx_description
1 polymer ?
#
loop_
_entity_poly.entity_id
_entity_poly.type
_entity_poly.pdbx_seq_one_letter_code
_entity_poly.pdbx_strand_id
1 'polypeptide(L)'
;MGTNLYQGGLATPISVTNDIDNNGRSVTLPAVGADEMACPVPVISIASQSNILCNGGNNGLAIVTAIGGLNHTYSWSPVSNTTNSISNQVASTHTVYVTNHCALTGSLVVTITQPTSITPIATWTDVSCFSYSNGIAAVVVSGGTPGYSYSWSPSSSTSSVANNLPQGTQSYTVTDANGCTINGTIGISQPATSVTAIGSSTSACASQSTGAVSATVSGGYWPYTYSWTPSVSTWSMAFNLFPGTYTFQATDAAGCTSAPLPVTIATDPTPTVSATSNSNIICAGSTVTLTALASTGVTYTWSNGGNNAIEVTSPVSNTQYTITVSYTNGCTAEAFVTVTVSTCAGLNALTDNAGIQTFPNPNSGQLFVTYNGFTQGASIEVYNTVGQLMLKKNIESSTTEMNLNNYSNGIYIVKVLSAKGKIEQVTKLIKD
;
A
#
# COMPACT_ATOMS: atom_id res chain seq x y z
N MET A 1 88.13 -6.87 46.70
CA MET A 1 89.18 -6.93 45.66
C MET A 1 88.77 -5.98 44.55
N GLY A 2 89.43 -4.89 44.20
CA GLY A 2 90.57 -4.16 44.74
C GLY A 2 90.54 -2.75 44.14
N THR A 3 90.77 -1.76 44.99
CA THR A 3 91.50 -0.49 44.77
C THR A 3 91.75 0.00 43.34
N ASN A 4 91.30 1.22 43.03
CA ASN A 4 92.25 2.34 42.92
C ASN A 4 91.56 3.72 42.96
N LEU A 5 92.09 4.54 43.86
CA LEU A 5 91.85 5.96 44.05
C LEU A 5 92.50 6.73 42.90
N TYR A 6 91.77 7.63 42.24
CA TYR A 6 92.37 8.59 41.32
C TYR A 6 92.98 9.72 42.16
N GLN A 7 94.30 9.64 42.36
CA GLN A 7 95.13 10.72 42.88
C GLN A 7 95.24 11.85 41.86
N GLY A 8 95.36 13.08 42.37
CA GLY A 8 95.62 14.27 41.59
C GLY A 8 96.87 14.15 40.74
N GLY A 9 96.70 14.32 39.43
CA GLY A 9 97.76 14.60 38.49
C GLY A 9 97.84 16.11 38.28
N LEU A 10 98.69 16.78 39.06
CA LEU A 10 99.28 18.05 38.64
C LEU A 10 100.10 17.75 37.39
N ALA A 11 99.73 18.39 36.28
CA ALA A 11 100.48 18.31 35.05
C ALA A 11 101.92 18.77 35.29
N THR A 12 102.87 17.85 35.07
CA THR A 12 104.29 18.15 34.94
C THR A 12 104.51 19.14 33.79
N PRO A 13 105.30 20.22 33.97
CA PRO A 13 105.60 21.12 32.87
C PRO A 13 106.52 20.43 31.86
N ILE A 14 106.16 20.54 30.59
CA ILE A 14 107.00 20.22 29.44
C ILE A 14 108.26 21.08 29.53
N SER A 15 109.42 20.43 29.50
CA SER A 15 110.73 21.07 29.43
C SER A 15 110.84 21.96 28.18
N VAL A 16 111.07 23.24 28.41
CA VAL A 16 111.35 24.24 27.37
C VAL A 16 112.72 23.93 26.78
N THR A 17 112.79 23.60 25.49
CA THR A 17 114.03 23.73 24.72
C THR A 17 114.33 25.21 24.56
N ASN A 18 115.43 25.68 25.17
CA ASN A 18 115.97 27.01 24.94
C ASN A 18 116.29 27.18 23.46
N ASP A 19 115.59 28.07 22.77
CA ASP A 19 115.99 28.53 21.45
C ASP A 19 116.83 29.80 21.60
N ILE A 20 117.94 29.87 20.87
CA ILE A 20 118.93 30.94 20.94
C ILE A 20 118.79 31.74 19.65
N ASP A 21 118.63 33.06 19.72
CA ASP A 21 118.62 33.87 18.51
C ASP A 21 119.99 33.82 17.78
N ASN A 22 120.03 34.26 16.52
CA ASN A 22 121.28 34.28 15.72
C ASN A 22 122.39 35.21 16.29
N ASN A 23 122.14 35.86 17.44
CA ASN A 23 123.11 36.69 18.17
C ASN A 23 123.44 36.14 19.58
N GLY A 24 123.03 34.91 19.92
CA GLY A 24 123.47 34.23 21.14
C GLY A 24 122.74 34.67 22.42
N ARG A 25 121.59 35.35 22.35
CA ARG A 25 120.81 35.74 23.54
C ARG A 25 119.65 34.79 23.81
N SER A 26 119.49 34.42 25.09
CA SER A 26 118.32 33.70 25.60
C SER A 26 117.09 34.60 25.52
N VAL A 27 116.12 34.23 24.68
CA VAL A 27 114.84 34.92 24.60
C VAL A 27 113.83 34.16 25.45
N THR A 28 113.34 34.78 26.53
CA THR A 28 112.19 34.27 27.27
C THR A 28 110.93 34.63 26.50
N LEU A 29 110.38 33.67 25.73
CA LEU A 29 109.02 33.80 25.22
C LEU A 29 108.06 33.81 26.42
N PRO A 30 107.01 34.65 26.44
CA PRO A 30 106.00 34.56 27.48
C PRO A 30 105.40 33.16 27.43
N ALA A 31 105.37 32.47 28.55
CA ALA A 31 104.57 31.26 28.70
C ALA A 31 103.13 31.65 28.33
N VAL A 32 102.62 31.10 27.22
CA VAL A 32 101.19 31.16 26.92
C VAL A 32 100.54 30.32 28.01
N GLY A 33 99.95 31.00 28.99
CA GLY A 33 99.22 30.35 30.06
C GLY A 33 98.12 29.47 29.47
N ALA A 34 98.00 28.25 29.98
CA ALA A 34 96.79 27.46 29.82
C ALA A 34 95.67 28.12 30.63
N ASP A 35 95.10 29.23 30.14
CA ASP A 35 93.89 29.82 30.71
C ASP A 35 93.19 30.80 29.75
N GLU A 36 92.84 30.33 28.55
CA GLU A 36 91.71 30.93 27.85
C GLU A 36 90.77 29.79 27.46
N MET A 37 90.00 29.33 28.46
CA MET A 37 88.90 28.42 28.21
C MET A 37 87.91 29.17 27.32
N ALA A 38 88.00 28.92 26.00
CA ALA A 38 87.13 29.54 25.02
C ALA A 38 85.69 29.37 25.51
N CYS A 39 85.01 30.50 25.71
CA CYS A 39 83.62 30.55 26.16
C CYS A 39 82.74 30.94 24.97
N PRO A 40 82.43 30.01 24.05
CA PRO A 40 81.50 30.29 22.97
C PRO A 40 80.08 30.39 23.52
N VAL A 41 79.25 31.17 22.84
CA VAL A 41 77.79 31.17 23.05
C VAL A 41 77.26 29.75 22.85
N PRO A 42 76.39 29.23 23.75
CA PRO A 42 75.80 27.90 23.57
C PRO A 42 75.05 27.76 22.25
N VAL A 43 75.36 26.71 21.50
CA VAL A 43 74.60 26.31 20.31
C VAL A 43 73.62 25.22 20.73
N ILE A 44 72.33 25.47 20.50
CA ILE A 44 71.24 24.63 20.98
C ILE A 44 70.63 23.89 19.78
N SER A 45 70.39 22.60 19.92
CA SER A 45 69.69 21.77 18.94
C SER A 45 68.57 20.96 19.60
N ILE A 46 67.55 20.62 18.82
CA ILE A 46 66.48 19.73 19.28
C ILE A 46 67.03 18.30 19.31
N ALA A 47 67.06 17.70 20.49
CA ALA A 47 67.47 16.32 20.68
C ALA A 47 66.30 15.36 20.45
N SER A 48 65.10 15.74 20.90
CA SER A 48 63.86 15.00 20.66
C SER A 48 62.66 15.94 20.77
N GLN A 49 61.61 15.68 20.01
CA GLN A 49 60.36 16.43 20.05
C GLN A 49 59.18 15.53 19.70
N SER A 50 58.07 15.69 20.42
CA SER A 50 56.77 15.13 20.02
C SER A 50 55.69 16.21 20.06
N ASN A 51 54.95 16.32 18.95
CA ASN A 51 53.78 17.18 18.85
C ASN A 51 52.59 16.57 19.60
N ILE A 52 51.54 17.36 19.77
CA ILE A 52 50.34 16.93 20.47
C ILE A 52 49.55 15.97 19.57
N LEU A 53 49.09 14.86 20.15
CA LEU A 53 48.40 13.80 19.42
C LEU A 53 46.98 14.18 18.99
N CYS A 54 46.23 14.86 19.87
CA CYS A 54 44.84 15.26 19.67
C CYS A 54 44.66 16.77 19.71
N ASN A 55 43.73 17.31 18.91
CA ASN A 55 43.37 18.72 19.00
C ASN A 55 42.92 19.06 20.44
N GLY A 56 43.53 20.09 21.04
CA GLY A 56 43.25 20.50 22.43
C GLY A 56 43.93 19.63 23.50
N GLY A 57 44.77 18.67 23.09
CA GLY A 57 45.59 17.89 24.01
C GLY A 57 46.75 18.69 24.61
N ASN A 58 47.40 18.11 25.60
CA ASN A 58 48.49 18.73 26.35
C ASN A 58 49.68 17.78 26.55
N ASN A 59 49.97 16.90 25.60
CA ASN A 59 51.03 15.89 25.73
C ASN A 59 52.28 16.21 24.88
N GLY A 60 52.44 17.48 24.46
CA GLY A 60 53.63 17.91 23.73
C GLY A 60 54.90 17.81 24.58
N LEU A 61 56.01 17.44 23.93
CA LEU A 61 57.33 17.29 24.53
C LEU A 61 58.39 17.95 23.65
N ALA A 62 59.36 18.62 24.27
CA ALA A 62 60.60 19.01 23.63
C ALA A 62 61.79 18.76 24.55
N ILE A 63 62.86 18.19 24.01
CA ILE A 63 64.14 17.97 24.67
C ILE A 63 65.22 18.60 23.81
N VAL A 64 66.08 19.41 24.41
CA VAL A 64 67.20 20.07 23.71
C VAL A 64 68.54 19.60 24.25
N THR A 65 69.54 19.73 23.40
CA THR A 65 70.96 19.59 23.76
C THR A 65 71.68 20.88 23.44
N ALA A 66 72.67 21.23 24.25
CA ALA A 66 73.52 22.39 24.04
C ALA A 66 74.99 21.96 23.95
N ILE A 67 75.72 22.57 23.02
CA ILE A 67 77.17 22.45 22.90
C ILE A 67 77.82 23.84 23.00
N GLY A 68 79.07 23.89 23.45
CA GLY A 68 79.81 25.13 23.68
C GLY A 68 79.69 25.64 25.11
N GLY A 69 80.84 25.85 25.75
CA GLY A 69 80.95 26.14 27.19
C GLY A 69 80.68 24.92 28.07
N LEU A 70 81.22 24.94 29.31
CA LEU A 70 80.89 23.99 30.36
C LEU A 70 79.73 24.53 31.21
N ASN A 71 78.96 23.63 31.84
CA ASN A 71 77.83 23.90 32.73
C ASN A 71 76.73 24.76 32.10
N HIS A 72 75.67 24.11 31.61
CA HIS A 72 74.51 24.78 31.03
C HIS A 72 73.35 24.90 32.04
N THR A 73 72.79 26.09 32.13
CA THR A 73 71.50 26.34 32.80
C THR A 73 70.44 26.63 31.74
N TYR A 74 69.22 26.14 31.96
CA TYR A 74 68.11 26.26 31.01
C TYR A 74 67.03 27.16 31.57
N SER A 75 66.36 27.90 30.68
CA SER A 75 65.13 28.62 31.00
C SER A 75 64.21 28.57 29.79
N TRP A 76 62.95 28.23 30.01
CA TRP A 76 61.94 28.21 28.96
C TRP A 76 60.98 29.39 29.09
N SER A 77 60.41 29.83 27.97
CA SER A 77 59.35 30.83 27.91
C SER A 77 58.31 30.38 26.88
N PRO A 78 56.99 30.51 27.12
CA PRO A 78 56.36 31.15 28.29
C PRO A 78 56.33 30.29 29.57
N VAL A 79 56.72 29.01 29.51
CA VAL A 79 56.69 28.11 30.66
C VAL A 79 57.96 28.19 31.49
N SER A 80 57.84 28.46 32.78
CA SER A 80 58.99 28.50 33.69
C SER A 80 59.52 27.09 34.00
N ASN A 81 60.48 26.61 33.21
CA ASN A 81 61.18 25.33 33.41
C ASN A 81 62.70 25.55 33.36
N THR A 82 63.45 24.86 34.21
CA THR A 82 64.92 25.00 34.34
C THR A 82 65.72 23.78 33.89
N THR A 83 65.04 22.78 33.31
CA THR A 83 65.66 21.58 32.76
C THR A 83 65.85 21.70 31.25
N ASN A 84 66.58 20.77 30.65
CA ASN A 84 66.75 20.70 29.20
C ASN A 84 65.51 20.15 28.46
N SER A 85 64.37 20.01 29.14
CA SER A 85 63.14 19.47 28.57
C SER A 85 61.90 20.18 29.09
N ILE A 86 60.87 20.24 28.25
CA ILE A 86 59.49 20.59 28.63
C ILE A 86 58.57 19.47 28.19
N SER A 87 57.63 19.10 29.05
CA SER A 87 56.64 18.05 28.81
C SER A 87 55.25 18.52 29.21
N ASN A 88 54.22 17.78 28.80
CA ASN A 88 52.82 18.12 29.05
C ASN A 88 52.40 19.50 28.52
N GLN A 89 52.90 19.85 27.33
CA GLN A 89 52.66 21.17 26.73
C GLN A 89 51.46 21.15 25.79
N VAL A 90 50.73 22.28 25.77
CA VAL A 90 49.71 22.61 24.77
C VAL A 90 50.35 23.23 23.53
N ALA A 91 49.60 23.35 22.43
CA ALA A 91 50.15 23.82 21.16
C ALA A 91 50.56 25.28 21.30
N SER A 92 51.86 25.54 21.21
CA SER A 92 52.44 26.86 21.41
C SER A 92 53.87 26.91 20.88
N THR A 93 54.38 28.12 20.75
CA THR A 93 55.80 28.36 20.47
C THR A 93 56.51 28.61 21.79
N HIS A 94 57.56 27.83 22.05
CA HIS A 94 58.43 27.98 23.20
C HIS A 94 59.80 28.50 22.77
N THR A 95 60.41 29.34 23.59
CA THR A 95 61.82 29.72 23.42
C THR A 95 62.60 29.16 24.60
N VAL A 96 63.64 28.37 24.32
CA VAL A 96 64.61 27.95 25.33
C VAL A 96 65.81 28.89 25.29
N TYR A 97 66.23 29.32 26.47
CA TYR A 97 67.45 30.08 26.71
C TYR A 97 68.43 29.16 27.43
N VAL A 98 69.66 29.06 26.92
CA VAL A 98 70.72 28.27 27.54
C VAL A 98 71.89 29.18 27.87
N THR A 99 72.24 29.25 29.16
CA THR A 99 73.34 30.08 29.66
C THR A 99 74.47 29.19 30.17
N ASN A 100 75.69 29.43 29.69
CA ASN A 100 76.88 28.72 30.16
C ASN A 100 77.50 29.36 31.42
N HIS A 101 78.56 28.77 31.96
CA HIS A 101 79.27 29.31 33.14
C HIS A 101 79.82 30.74 32.95
N CYS A 102 80.11 31.15 31.72
CA CYS A 102 80.58 32.51 31.39
C CYS A 102 79.45 33.53 31.23
N ALA A 103 78.22 33.19 31.63
CA ALA A 103 77.04 34.05 31.51
C ALA A 103 76.67 34.44 30.06
N LEU A 104 77.13 33.67 29.07
CA LEU A 104 76.70 33.83 27.68
C LEU A 104 75.47 32.98 27.41
N THR A 105 74.46 33.58 26.78
CA THR A 105 73.15 32.96 26.53
C THR A 105 72.92 32.77 25.03
N GLY A 106 72.63 31.52 24.64
CA GLY A 106 72.03 31.20 23.34
C GLY A 106 70.52 30.98 23.47
N SER A 107 69.78 31.05 22.37
CA SER A 107 68.36 30.72 22.36
C SER A 107 67.96 29.88 21.14
N LEU A 108 66.90 29.07 21.31
CA LEU A 108 66.29 28.28 20.24
C LEU A 108 64.77 28.33 20.38
N VAL A 109 64.08 28.53 19.26
CA VAL A 109 62.63 28.47 19.19
C VAL A 109 62.20 27.04 18.85
N VAL A 110 61.31 26.48 19.67
CA VAL A 110 60.68 25.17 19.47
C VAL A 110 59.18 25.36 19.38
N THR A 111 58.58 24.91 18.29
CA THR A 111 57.12 25.01 18.09
C THR A 111 56.47 23.66 18.28
N ILE A 112 55.57 23.55 19.26
CA ILE A 112 54.73 22.37 19.48
C ILE A 112 53.41 22.60 18.75
N THR A 113 53.08 21.75 17.78
CA THR A 113 51.83 21.83 17.01
C THR A 113 50.81 20.79 17.46
N GLN A 114 49.56 20.95 17.03
CA GLN A 114 48.48 19.95 17.19
C GLN A 114 47.73 19.78 15.87
N PRO A 115 47.06 18.64 15.62
CA PRO A 115 46.20 18.49 14.45
C PRO A 115 44.97 19.41 14.52
N THR A 116 44.32 19.64 13.38
CA THR A 116 43.00 20.29 13.33
C THR A 116 41.94 19.45 14.05
N SER A 117 40.86 20.06 14.54
CA SER A 117 39.76 19.30 15.18
C SER A 117 39.04 18.39 14.18
N ILE A 118 38.57 17.23 14.63
CA ILE A 118 37.74 16.34 13.80
C ILE A 118 36.35 16.97 13.64
N THR A 119 35.91 17.14 12.39
CA THR A 119 34.60 17.70 12.04
C THR A 119 33.78 16.64 11.29
N PRO A 120 32.73 16.08 11.89
CA PRO A 120 31.86 15.11 11.24
C PRO A 120 30.73 15.77 10.45
N ILE A 121 30.41 15.19 9.29
CA ILE A 121 29.23 15.50 8.48
C ILE A 121 28.44 14.20 8.34
N ALA A 122 27.22 14.20 8.89
CA ALA A 122 26.32 13.06 8.86
C ALA A 122 25.24 13.24 7.78
N THR A 123 24.89 12.16 7.10
CA THR A 123 23.76 12.07 6.15
C THR A 123 23.01 10.77 6.40
N TRP A 124 21.71 10.73 6.12
CA TRP A 124 20.90 9.53 6.34
C TRP A 124 19.66 9.47 5.46
N THR A 125 19.11 8.26 5.35
CA THR A 125 17.79 7.98 4.80
C THR A 125 16.97 7.23 5.84
N ASP A 126 15.73 7.67 6.02
CA ASP A 126 14.78 7.05 6.93
C ASP A 126 14.31 5.67 6.42
N VAL A 127 13.67 4.92 7.31
CA VAL A 127 13.08 3.62 6.98
C VAL A 127 11.89 3.82 6.05
N SER A 128 11.80 3.01 4.99
CA SER A 128 10.76 3.18 3.96
C SER A 128 9.36 2.78 4.44
N CYS A 129 9.24 1.69 5.21
CA CYS A 129 7.96 1.13 5.65
C CYS A 129 7.92 0.93 7.17
N PHE A 130 6.73 0.98 7.75
CA PHE A 130 6.55 0.67 9.16
C PHE A 130 7.13 -0.70 9.51
N SER A 131 7.93 -0.74 10.59
CA SER A 131 8.63 -1.92 11.11
C SER A 131 9.72 -2.50 10.21
N TYR A 132 10.14 -1.79 9.16
CA TYR A 132 11.31 -2.19 8.37
C TYR A 132 12.60 -1.70 9.03
N SER A 133 13.73 -2.24 8.57
CA SER A 133 15.06 -1.87 9.03
C SER A 133 15.96 -1.60 7.82
N ASN A 134 15.53 -0.75 6.89
CA ASN A 134 16.28 -0.40 5.69
C ASN A 134 16.80 1.03 5.67
N GLY A 135 16.77 1.71 6.82
CA GLY A 135 17.42 3.01 6.98
C GLY A 135 18.94 2.90 6.78
N ILE A 136 19.55 4.00 6.36
CA ILE A 136 20.99 4.08 6.09
C ILE A 136 21.50 5.37 6.72
N ALA A 137 22.67 5.33 7.34
CA ALA A 137 23.37 6.50 7.84
C ALA A 137 24.84 6.48 7.40
N ALA A 138 25.39 7.64 7.08
CA ALA A 138 26.77 7.80 6.68
C ALA A 138 27.41 8.99 7.39
N VAL A 139 28.66 8.83 7.82
CA VAL A 139 29.46 9.90 8.45
C VAL A 139 30.77 10.04 7.69
N VAL A 140 30.99 11.22 7.14
CA VAL A 140 32.29 11.62 6.60
C VAL A 140 32.94 12.61 7.56
N VAL A 141 34.26 12.55 7.71
CA VAL A 141 34.99 13.42 8.63
C VAL A 141 36.13 14.15 7.92
N SER A 142 36.47 15.33 8.44
CA SER A 142 37.69 16.08 8.09
C SER A 142 38.44 16.50 9.35
N GLY A 143 39.76 16.71 9.26
CA GLY A 143 40.60 17.08 10.40
C GLY A 143 41.08 15.89 11.24
N GLY A 144 41.67 16.09 12.41
CA GLY A 144 42.40 15.05 13.14
C GLY A 144 43.58 14.47 12.36
N THR A 145 43.96 13.24 12.71
CA THR A 145 45.07 12.50 12.08
C THR A 145 44.50 11.41 11.15
N PRO A 146 44.78 11.44 9.83
CA PRO A 146 44.20 10.50 8.88
C PRO A 146 44.42 9.03 9.25
N GLY A 147 43.37 8.22 9.06
CA GLY A 147 43.32 6.81 9.51
C GLY A 147 42.17 6.59 10.48
N TYR A 148 40.94 6.90 10.04
CA TYR A 148 39.75 6.88 10.88
C TYR A 148 39.15 5.49 10.99
N SER A 149 38.65 5.18 12.18
CA SER A 149 37.80 4.03 12.47
C SER A 149 36.44 4.52 12.98
N TYR A 150 35.40 3.73 12.72
CA TYR A 150 34.03 4.07 13.06
C TYR A 150 33.49 3.01 14.00
N SER A 151 32.63 3.42 14.91
CA SER A 151 31.76 2.49 15.64
C SER A 151 30.37 3.09 15.73
N TRP A 152 29.37 2.23 15.62
CA TRP A 152 27.97 2.61 15.63
C TRP A 152 27.22 1.83 16.70
N SER A 153 26.23 2.46 17.33
CA SER A 153 25.33 1.83 18.29
C SER A 153 23.90 2.26 18.00
N PRO A 154 22.91 1.34 17.95
CA PRO A 154 23.02 -0.10 18.24
C PRO A 154 23.56 -0.98 17.11
N SER A 155 23.77 -0.48 15.88
CA SER A 155 24.06 -1.34 14.72
C SER A 155 25.41 -2.08 14.75
N SER A 156 26.36 -1.69 15.61
CA SER A 156 27.71 -2.27 15.71
C SER A 156 28.51 -2.24 14.39
N SER A 157 28.11 -1.42 13.42
CA SER A 157 28.87 -1.22 12.20
C SER A 157 30.23 -0.61 12.52
N THR A 158 31.24 -0.98 11.73
CA THR A 158 32.61 -0.42 11.79
C THR A 158 32.98 0.39 10.55
N SER A 159 32.03 0.55 9.63
CA SER A 159 32.18 1.33 8.39
C SER A 159 31.75 2.78 8.59
N SER A 160 32.20 3.68 7.70
CA SER A 160 31.69 5.05 7.60
C SER A 160 30.20 5.10 7.21
N VAL A 161 29.67 3.99 6.69
CA VAL A 161 28.24 3.81 6.36
C VAL A 161 27.67 2.67 7.19
N ALA A 162 26.60 2.93 7.93
CA ALA A 162 25.80 1.95 8.62
C ALA A 162 24.50 1.69 7.83
N ASN A 163 24.24 0.42 7.52
CA ASN A 163 23.09 -0.02 6.74
C ASN A 163 22.14 -0.84 7.62
N ASN A 164 20.95 -1.11 7.08
CA ASN A 164 19.92 -1.92 7.71
C ASN A 164 19.46 -1.39 9.08
N LEU A 165 19.32 -0.07 9.19
CA LEU A 165 19.01 0.60 10.43
C LEU A 165 17.48 0.62 10.64
N PRO A 166 16.96 0.16 11.80
CA PRO A 166 15.58 0.40 12.17
C PRO A 166 15.35 1.86 12.59
N GLN A 167 14.08 2.23 12.76
CA GLN A 167 13.70 3.49 13.42
C GLN A 167 14.42 3.61 14.77
N GLY A 168 14.96 4.78 15.05
CA GLY A 168 15.55 5.11 16.34
C GLY A 168 16.81 5.94 16.22
N THR A 169 17.40 6.23 17.38
CA THR A 169 18.66 6.99 17.46
C THR A 169 19.84 6.06 17.21
N GLN A 170 20.67 6.44 16.25
CA GLN A 170 21.93 5.79 15.92
C GLN A 170 23.07 6.69 16.38
N SER A 171 23.81 6.23 17.39
CA SER A 171 25.01 6.91 17.88
C SER A 171 26.22 6.45 17.09
N TYR A 172 27.09 7.38 16.72
CA TYR A 172 28.37 7.07 16.08
C TYR A 172 29.53 7.65 16.90
N THR A 173 30.66 6.96 16.83
CA THR A 173 31.95 7.42 17.33
C THR A 173 32.96 7.26 16.20
N VAL A 174 33.67 8.33 15.87
CA VAL A 174 34.79 8.30 14.93
C VAL A 174 36.08 8.50 15.71
N THR A 175 37.04 7.60 15.50
CA THR A 175 38.36 7.63 16.15
C THR A 175 39.43 7.78 15.08
N ASP A 176 40.30 8.77 15.21
CA ASP A 176 41.42 8.98 14.28
C ASP A 176 42.62 8.05 14.57
N ALA A 177 43.69 8.12 13.77
CA ALA A 177 44.85 7.23 13.91
C ALA A 177 45.62 7.40 15.23
N ASN A 178 45.46 8.55 15.89
CA ASN A 178 46.08 8.86 17.17
C ASN A 178 45.17 8.53 18.38
N GLY A 179 43.98 7.97 18.13
CA GLY A 179 43.03 7.61 19.19
C GLY A 179 42.11 8.75 19.62
N CYS A 180 42.07 9.87 18.89
CA CYS A 180 41.21 11.01 19.21
C CYS A 180 39.79 10.74 18.72
N THR A 181 38.79 10.99 19.57
CA THR A 181 37.40 10.62 19.29
C THR A 181 36.47 11.82 19.12
N ILE A 182 35.47 11.67 18.25
CA ILE A 182 34.28 12.53 18.18
C ILE A 182 33.02 11.67 18.12
N ASN A 183 31.98 12.09 18.83
CA ASN A 183 30.71 11.36 18.91
C ASN A 183 29.59 12.20 18.33
N GLY A 184 28.55 11.55 17.83
CA GLY A 184 27.30 12.20 17.45
C GLY A 184 26.14 11.22 17.34
N THR A 185 24.96 11.73 17.02
CA THR A 185 23.73 10.94 16.91
C THR A 185 22.96 11.31 15.66
N ILE A 186 22.25 10.33 15.10
CA ILE A 186 21.38 10.46 13.94
C ILE A 186 20.03 9.86 14.31
N GLY A 187 18.94 10.58 14.07
CA GLY A 187 17.58 10.08 14.28
C GLY A 187 17.02 9.49 13.00
N ILE A 188 16.88 8.16 12.94
CA ILE A 188 16.22 7.47 11.83
C ILE A 188 14.72 7.40 12.13
N SER A 189 13.91 7.93 11.22
CA SER A 189 12.45 7.92 11.32
C SER A 189 11.81 6.80 10.48
N GLN A 190 10.51 6.58 10.66
CA GLN A 190 9.67 5.69 9.84
C GLN A 190 8.20 6.17 9.90
N PRO A 191 7.29 5.66 9.06
CA PRO A 191 5.85 5.92 9.22
C PRO A 191 5.34 5.51 10.60
N ALA A 192 4.40 6.26 11.18
CA ALA A 192 3.88 5.91 12.53
C ALA A 192 3.09 4.59 12.56
N THR A 193 2.44 4.25 11.45
CA THR A 193 1.65 3.02 11.29
C THR A 193 1.86 2.45 9.88
N SER A 194 1.62 1.14 9.72
CA SER A 194 1.58 0.50 8.40
C SER A 194 0.41 1.04 7.56
N VAL A 195 0.55 0.92 6.24
CA VAL A 195 -0.54 1.22 5.31
C VAL A 195 -1.69 0.24 5.57
N THR A 196 -2.87 0.78 5.86
CA THR A 196 -4.08 0.02 6.13
C THR A 196 -5.23 0.56 5.30
N ALA A 197 -6.18 -0.32 4.97
CA ALA A 197 -7.36 0.03 4.21
C ALA A 197 -8.61 -0.54 4.89
N ILE A 198 -9.71 0.21 4.86
CA ILE A 198 -11.03 -0.23 5.32
C ILE A 198 -12.01 0.00 4.18
N GLY A 199 -12.85 -0.99 3.90
CA GLY A 199 -13.72 -1.04 2.73
C GLY A 199 -15.19 -0.97 3.10
N SER A 200 -15.99 -0.46 2.19
CA SER A 200 -17.45 -0.49 2.25
C SER A 200 -18.02 -0.74 0.86
N SER A 201 -19.24 -1.25 0.82
CA SER A 201 -19.96 -1.54 -0.41
C SER A 201 -21.44 -1.21 -0.28
N THR A 202 -22.09 -1.02 -1.42
CA THR A 202 -23.54 -1.11 -1.53
C THR A 202 -23.93 -2.54 -1.95
N SER A 203 -25.21 -2.87 -1.87
CA SER A 203 -25.75 -4.04 -2.55
C SER A 203 -26.06 -3.74 -4.02
N ALA A 204 -26.30 -4.79 -4.79
CA ALA A 204 -26.70 -4.71 -6.20
C ALA A 204 -27.68 -5.84 -6.55
N CYS A 205 -28.56 -5.59 -7.54
CA CYS A 205 -29.48 -6.62 -8.03
C CYS A 205 -28.70 -7.71 -8.79
N ALA A 206 -29.15 -8.97 -8.71
CA ALA A 206 -28.42 -10.14 -9.22
C ALA A 206 -27.89 -10.01 -10.66
N SER A 207 -28.65 -9.37 -11.55
CA SER A 207 -28.32 -9.22 -12.97
C SER A 207 -28.03 -7.78 -13.38
N GLN A 208 -27.79 -6.89 -12.42
CA GLN A 208 -27.54 -5.48 -12.69
C GLN A 208 -26.23 -5.03 -12.05
N SER A 209 -25.51 -4.16 -12.75
CA SER A 209 -24.28 -3.56 -12.28
C SER A 209 -24.60 -2.23 -11.58
N THR A 210 -25.33 -2.27 -10.48
CA THR A 210 -25.72 -1.07 -9.71
C THR A 210 -24.92 -0.87 -8.43
N GLY A 211 -24.05 -1.82 -8.10
CA GLY A 211 -23.26 -1.79 -6.89
C GLY A 211 -22.09 -0.82 -6.97
N ALA A 212 -21.59 -0.44 -5.81
CA ALA A 212 -20.40 0.37 -5.63
C ALA A 212 -19.54 -0.19 -4.51
N VAL A 213 -18.22 0.03 -4.63
CA VAL A 213 -17.24 -0.23 -3.57
C VAL A 213 -16.46 1.05 -3.30
N SER A 214 -16.06 1.24 -2.05
CA SER A 214 -15.14 2.31 -1.65
C SER A 214 -14.20 1.83 -0.56
N ALA A 215 -13.05 2.48 -0.45
CA ALA A 215 -12.06 2.23 0.58
C ALA A 215 -11.48 3.54 1.13
N THR A 216 -11.16 3.54 2.41
CA THR A 216 -10.38 4.60 3.07
C THR A 216 -9.01 4.03 3.46
N VAL A 217 -7.96 4.84 3.30
CA VAL A 217 -6.56 4.41 3.49
C VAL A 217 -5.89 5.31 4.51
N SER A 218 -5.08 4.72 5.40
CA SER A 218 -4.33 5.44 6.42
C SER A 218 -2.98 4.77 6.72
N GLY A 219 -2.05 5.50 7.35
CA GLY A 219 -0.68 5.03 7.63
C GLY A 219 0.26 5.15 6.43
N GLY A 220 1.53 4.78 6.59
CA GLY A 220 2.55 4.96 5.53
C GLY A 220 2.84 6.41 5.17
N TYR A 221 3.43 6.62 3.99
CA TYR A 221 3.77 7.94 3.43
C TYR A 221 2.83 8.37 2.30
N TRP A 222 2.23 9.56 2.39
CA TRP A 222 1.43 10.14 1.31
C TRP A 222 2.31 10.59 0.11
N PRO A 223 1.84 10.52 -1.16
CA PRO A 223 0.52 10.08 -1.66
C PRO A 223 0.35 8.56 -1.80
N TYR A 224 -0.90 8.12 -1.97
CA TYR A 224 -1.23 6.71 -2.22
C TYR A 224 -1.64 6.46 -3.67
N THR A 225 -1.36 5.25 -4.15
CA THR A 225 -1.92 4.67 -5.38
C THR A 225 -2.81 3.48 -5.04
N TYR A 226 -3.83 3.24 -5.87
CA TYR A 226 -4.86 2.23 -5.59
C TYR A 226 -5.01 1.23 -6.72
N SER A 227 -5.32 0.00 -6.35
CA SER A 227 -5.66 -1.07 -7.28
C SER A 227 -6.83 -1.90 -6.75
N TRP A 228 -7.59 -2.44 -7.68
CA TRP A 228 -8.67 -3.38 -7.43
C TRP A 228 -8.45 -4.66 -8.24
N THR A 229 -8.83 -5.80 -7.66
CA THR A 229 -8.89 -7.08 -8.36
C THR A 229 -10.30 -7.65 -8.24
N PRO A 230 -11.05 -7.84 -9.35
CA PRO A 230 -10.70 -7.49 -10.73
C PRO A 230 -10.48 -5.99 -10.92
N SER A 231 -9.75 -5.61 -11.97
CA SER A 231 -9.41 -4.22 -12.25
C SER A 231 -10.66 -3.43 -12.68
N VAL A 232 -11.18 -2.63 -11.76
CA VAL A 232 -12.40 -1.82 -11.97
C VAL A 232 -12.16 -0.32 -11.84
N SER A 233 -11.07 0.10 -11.18
CA SER A 233 -10.73 1.50 -10.95
C SER A 233 -9.28 1.64 -10.50
N THR A 234 -8.71 2.83 -10.64
CA THR A 234 -7.43 3.27 -10.03
C THR A 234 -7.64 4.25 -8.88
N TRP A 235 -8.90 4.52 -8.54
CA TRP A 235 -9.31 5.37 -7.41
C TRP A 235 -9.70 4.50 -6.21
N SER A 236 -9.86 5.13 -5.05
CA SER A 236 -10.34 4.47 -3.84
C SER A 236 -11.83 4.08 -3.90
N MET A 237 -12.51 4.35 -5.02
CA MET A 237 -13.91 4.00 -5.26
C MET A 237 -14.13 3.51 -6.69
N ALA A 238 -15.16 2.67 -6.85
CA ALA A 238 -15.64 2.17 -8.13
C ALA A 238 -17.16 1.99 -8.08
N PHE A 239 -17.83 2.21 -9.21
CA PHE A 239 -19.28 2.18 -9.37
C PHE A 239 -19.66 1.27 -10.54
N ASN A 240 -20.96 1.03 -10.69
CA ASN A 240 -21.54 0.20 -11.76
C ASN A 240 -21.00 -1.23 -11.74
N LEU A 241 -21.03 -1.86 -10.57
CA LEU A 241 -20.46 -3.17 -10.33
C LEU A 241 -21.55 -4.21 -10.10
N PHE A 242 -21.34 -5.42 -10.62
CA PHE A 242 -22.17 -6.58 -10.30
C PHE A 242 -21.87 -7.10 -8.88
N PRO A 243 -22.80 -7.84 -8.25
CA PRO A 243 -22.52 -8.58 -7.03
C PRO A 243 -21.28 -9.45 -7.16
N GLY A 244 -20.50 -9.52 -6.09
CA GLY A 244 -19.22 -10.22 -6.08
C GLY A 244 -18.21 -9.58 -5.13
N THR A 245 -17.02 -10.17 -5.06
CA THR A 245 -15.93 -9.69 -4.21
C THR A 245 -14.87 -8.98 -5.06
N TYR A 246 -14.52 -7.76 -4.64
CA TYR A 246 -13.48 -6.94 -5.22
C TYR A 246 -12.39 -6.73 -4.17
N THR A 247 -11.17 -7.14 -4.48
CA THR A 247 -10.04 -7.02 -3.56
C THR A 247 -9.32 -5.70 -3.81
N PHE A 248 -9.32 -4.83 -2.81
CA PHE A 248 -8.62 -3.56 -2.81
C PHE A 248 -7.19 -3.71 -2.28
N GLN A 249 -6.26 -2.97 -2.86
CA GLN A 249 -4.93 -2.79 -2.29
C GLN A 249 -4.45 -1.35 -2.53
N ALA A 250 -3.90 -0.75 -1.47
CA ALA A 250 -3.27 0.56 -1.53
C ALA A 250 -1.75 0.44 -1.40
N THR A 251 -1.03 1.31 -2.10
CA THR A 251 0.43 1.45 -2.01
C THR A 251 0.75 2.90 -1.70
N ASP A 252 1.65 3.14 -0.77
CA ASP A 252 2.09 4.48 -0.38
C ASP A 252 3.25 5.00 -1.24
N ALA A 253 3.71 6.22 -0.97
CA ALA A 253 4.76 6.89 -1.76
C ALA A 253 6.13 6.20 -1.65
N ALA A 254 6.37 5.44 -0.57
CA ALA A 254 7.58 4.68 -0.35
C ALA A 254 7.51 3.25 -0.91
N GLY A 255 6.37 2.87 -1.52
CA GLY A 255 6.15 1.56 -2.12
C GLY A 255 5.61 0.50 -1.16
N CYS A 256 5.18 0.88 0.05
CA CYS A 256 4.64 -0.04 1.05
C CYS A 256 3.17 -0.34 0.73
N THR A 257 2.79 -1.62 0.73
CA THR A 257 1.42 -2.05 0.38
C THR A 257 0.59 -2.39 1.61
N SER A 258 -0.70 -2.05 1.60
CA SER A 258 -1.67 -2.61 2.52
C SER A 258 -1.84 -4.11 2.29
N ALA A 259 -2.33 -4.83 3.32
CA ALA A 259 -2.87 -6.16 3.11
C ALA A 259 -4.00 -6.11 2.05
N PRO A 260 -4.14 -7.15 1.19
CA PRO A 260 -5.28 -7.25 0.28
C PRO A 260 -6.58 -7.25 1.08
N LEU A 261 -7.48 -6.33 0.72
CA LEU A 261 -8.75 -6.12 1.43
C LEU A 261 -9.92 -6.58 0.55
N PRO A 262 -10.56 -7.73 0.84
CA PRO A 262 -11.76 -8.13 0.12
C PRO A 262 -12.96 -7.26 0.52
N VAL A 263 -13.64 -6.69 -0.47
CA VAL A 263 -14.88 -5.92 -0.31
C VAL A 263 -15.97 -6.60 -1.13
N THR A 264 -17.04 -7.04 -0.49
CA THR A 264 -18.10 -7.83 -1.15
C THR A 264 -19.35 -6.97 -1.37
N ILE A 265 -19.80 -6.90 -2.61
CA ILE A 265 -21.13 -6.40 -2.98
C ILE A 265 -22.12 -7.56 -2.80
N ALA A 266 -23.06 -7.40 -1.89
CA ALA A 266 -24.12 -8.38 -1.66
C ALA A 266 -25.18 -8.32 -2.76
N THR A 267 -25.77 -9.47 -3.07
CA THR A 267 -26.89 -9.55 -4.00
C THR A 267 -28.20 -9.19 -3.29
N ASP A 268 -28.91 -8.20 -3.82
CA ASP A 268 -30.25 -7.85 -3.36
C ASP A 268 -31.30 -8.86 -3.83
N PRO A 269 -32.39 -9.03 -3.06
CA PRO A 269 -33.49 -9.91 -3.46
C PRO A 269 -34.15 -9.40 -4.74
N THR A 270 -34.33 -10.29 -5.70
CA THR A 270 -35.11 -10.03 -6.91
C THR A 270 -36.59 -10.29 -6.65
N PRO A 271 -37.51 -9.43 -7.11
CA PRO A 271 -38.94 -9.71 -6.96
C PRO A 271 -39.32 -10.93 -7.80
N THR A 272 -40.30 -11.69 -7.35
CA THR A 272 -40.95 -12.71 -8.18
C THR A 272 -42.18 -12.12 -8.85
N VAL A 273 -42.45 -12.51 -10.10
CA VAL A 273 -43.66 -12.14 -10.84
C VAL A 273 -44.10 -13.28 -11.74
N SER A 274 -45.41 -13.45 -11.85
CA SER A 274 -46.07 -14.29 -12.83
C SER A 274 -47.24 -13.53 -13.45
N ALA A 275 -47.51 -13.80 -14.71
CA ALA A 275 -48.60 -13.20 -15.47
C ALA A 275 -49.59 -14.30 -15.85
N THR A 276 -50.88 -14.08 -15.56
CA THR A 276 -51.96 -14.99 -15.94
C THR A 276 -53.04 -14.21 -16.68
N SER A 277 -53.87 -14.94 -17.41
CA SER A 277 -55.09 -14.42 -18.02
C SER A 277 -56.28 -15.25 -17.54
N ASN A 278 -57.48 -14.67 -17.56
CA ASN A 278 -58.70 -15.45 -17.38
C ASN A 278 -59.01 -16.35 -18.60
N SER A 279 -58.45 -16.02 -19.77
CA SER A 279 -58.43 -16.89 -20.94
C SER A 279 -57.29 -16.51 -21.90
N ASN A 280 -56.56 -17.51 -22.39
CA ASN A 280 -55.44 -17.29 -23.31
C ASN A 280 -55.91 -17.14 -24.77
N ILE A 281 -57.14 -17.55 -25.10
CA ILE A 281 -57.69 -17.51 -26.45
C ILE A 281 -59.04 -16.80 -26.45
N ILE A 282 -59.14 -15.70 -27.22
CA ILE A 282 -60.37 -14.92 -27.33
C ILE A 282 -60.82 -14.70 -28.78
N CYS A 283 -62.08 -14.34 -28.95
CA CYS A 283 -62.58 -13.86 -30.25
C CYS A 283 -62.12 -12.41 -30.47
N ALA A 284 -61.87 -12.04 -31.72
CA ALA A 284 -61.69 -10.63 -32.08
C ALA A 284 -62.86 -9.77 -31.54
N GLY A 285 -62.54 -8.69 -30.84
CA GLY A 285 -63.51 -7.79 -30.19
C GLY A 285 -63.99 -8.22 -28.80
N SER A 286 -63.56 -9.38 -28.29
CA SER A 286 -63.78 -9.76 -26.88
C SER A 286 -62.79 -9.04 -25.95
N THR A 287 -63.11 -9.02 -24.66
CA THR A 287 -62.22 -8.54 -23.61
C THR A 287 -61.53 -9.70 -22.90
N VAL A 288 -60.33 -9.46 -22.36
CA VAL A 288 -59.58 -10.41 -21.54
C VAL A 288 -59.00 -9.67 -20.35
N THR A 289 -59.00 -10.29 -19.18
CA THR A 289 -58.40 -9.72 -17.96
C THR A 289 -57.06 -10.39 -17.72
N LEU A 290 -56.00 -9.59 -17.65
CA LEU A 290 -54.65 -10.02 -17.29
C LEU A 290 -54.41 -9.69 -15.82
N THR A 291 -53.87 -10.66 -15.08
CA THR A 291 -53.57 -10.52 -13.66
C THR A 291 -52.11 -10.82 -13.42
N ALA A 292 -51.42 -9.95 -12.69
CA ALA A 292 -50.07 -10.22 -12.20
C ALA A 292 -50.14 -10.77 -10.77
N LEU A 293 -49.36 -11.81 -10.47
CA LEU A 293 -49.07 -12.22 -9.10
C LEU A 293 -47.58 -12.01 -8.86
N ALA A 294 -47.26 -11.11 -7.92
CA ALA A 294 -45.89 -10.75 -7.62
C ALA A 294 -45.62 -10.71 -6.11
N SER A 295 -44.33 -10.57 -5.77
CA SER A 295 -43.88 -10.33 -4.40
C SER A 295 -44.54 -9.08 -3.79
N THR A 296 -44.67 -9.04 -2.46
CA THR A 296 -45.21 -7.87 -1.75
C THR A 296 -44.23 -6.68 -1.83
N GLY A 297 -44.77 -5.45 -1.85
CA GLY A 297 -43.95 -4.23 -1.84
C GLY A 297 -43.32 -3.84 -3.18
N VAL A 298 -43.83 -4.36 -4.29
CA VAL A 298 -43.40 -3.99 -5.65
C VAL A 298 -44.33 -2.97 -6.31
N THR A 299 -43.82 -2.23 -7.27
CA THR A 299 -44.62 -1.47 -8.25
C THR A 299 -44.82 -2.31 -9.52
N TYR A 300 -45.95 -2.09 -10.21
CA TYR A 300 -46.33 -2.83 -11.42
C TYR A 300 -46.27 -1.92 -12.63
N THR A 301 -45.87 -2.45 -13.78
CA THR A 301 -45.93 -1.70 -15.05
C THR A 301 -46.18 -2.67 -16.21
N TRP A 302 -47.40 -2.70 -16.73
CA TRP A 302 -47.70 -3.47 -17.94
C TRP A 302 -47.30 -2.70 -19.20
N SER A 303 -46.89 -3.45 -20.24
CA SER A 303 -46.60 -2.96 -21.60
C SER A 303 -47.69 -2.08 -22.23
N ASN A 304 -48.95 -2.19 -21.78
CA ASN A 304 -50.09 -1.40 -22.25
C ASN A 304 -50.60 -0.35 -21.24
N GLY A 305 -49.83 -0.05 -20.18
CA GLY A 305 -50.12 1.07 -19.26
C GLY A 305 -51.02 0.75 -18.06
N GLY A 306 -51.13 -0.53 -17.66
CA GLY A 306 -51.89 -0.97 -16.48
C GLY A 306 -51.08 -1.20 -15.20
N ASN A 307 -51.79 -1.42 -14.09
CA ASN A 307 -51.26 -1.81 -12.77
C ASN A 307 -51.50 -3.32 -12.49
N ASN A 308 -51.53 -3.74 -11.22
CA ASN A 308 -51.69 -5.12 -10.73
C ASN A 308 -52.61 -6.03 -11.57
N ALA A 309 -53.77 -5.54 -11.99
CA ALA A 309 -54.60 -6.16 -13.01
C ALA A 309 -54.91 -5.14 -14.12
N ILE A 310 -55.02 -5.64 -15.35
CA ILE A 310 -55.49 -4.84 -16.49
C ILE A 310 -56.55 -5.60 -17.28
N GLU A 311 -57.64 -4.91 -17.59
CA GLU A 311 -58.58 -5.36 -18.61
C GLU A 311 -58.10 -4.88 -19.97
N VAL A 312 -57.82 -5.83 -20.85
CA VAL A 312 -57.49 -5.56 -22.25
C VAL A 312 -58.78 -5.63 -23.04
N THR A 313 -59.17 -4.50 -23.60
CA THR A 313 -60.37 -4.40 -24.43
C THR A 313 -60.03 -4.60 -25.90
N SER A 314 -60.70 -5.56 -26.55
CA SER A 314 -60.64 -5.78 -28.00
C SER A 314 -59.23 -5.88 -28.60
N PRO A 315 -58.34 -6.79 -28.14
CA PRO A 315 -57.11 -7.04 -28.86
C PRO A 315 -57.44 -7.56 -30.26
N VAL A 316 -56.80 -6.97 -31.27
CA VAL A 316 -57.09 -7.21 -32.70
C VAL A 316 -56.17 -8.23 -33.36
N SER A 317 -55.11 -8.64 -32.65
CA SER A 317 -54.11 -9.59 -33.11
C SER A 317 -53.53 -10.37 -31.93
N ASN A 318 -52.83 -11.47 -32.22
CA ASN A 318 -52.04 -12.17 -31.21
C ASN A 318 -51.02 -11.20 -30.61
N THR A 319 -51.08 -11.01 -29.30
CA THR A 319 -50.24 -10.05 -28.60
C THR A 319 -49.69 -10.68 -27.34
N GLN A 320 -48.38 -10.53 -27.14
CA GLN A 320 -47.72 -10.84 -25.89
C GLN A 320 -47.72 -9.58 -25.01
N TYR A 321 -48.26 -9.71 -23.80
CA TYR A 321 -48.27 -8.65 -22.80
C TYR A 321 -47.18 -8.94 -21.77
N THR A 322 -46.23 -8.04 -21.64
CA THR A 322 -45.17 -8.09 -20.61
C THR A 322 -45.58 -7.27 -19.40
N ILE A 323 -45.36 -7.81 -18.21
CA ILE A 323 -45.42 -7.11 -16.93
C ILE A 323 -44.01 -7.01 -16.37
N THR A 324 -43.62 -5.80 -15.96
CA THR A 324 -42.40 -5.55 -15.19
C THR A 324 -42.81 -5.16 -13.77
N VAL A 325 -42.18 -5.77 -12.77
CA VAL A 325 -42.31 -5.38 -11.37
C VAL A 325 -40.98 -4.88 -10.82
N SER A 326 -41.02 -3.90 -9.91
CA SER A 326 -39.81 -3.30 -9.35
C SER A 326 -39.93 -3.12 -7.84
N TYR A 327 -38.87 -3.43 -7.10
CA TYR A 327 -38.71 -3.02 -5.70
C TYR A 327 -38.24 -1.56 -5.60
N THR A 328 -38.32 -0.98 -4.40
CA THR A 328 -37.85 0.38 -4.10
C THR A 328 -36.33 0.55 -4.23
N ASN A 329 -35.56 -0.53 -4.10
CA ASN A 329 -34.12 -0.55 -4.35
C ASN A 329 -33.77 -0.62 -5.86
N GLY A 330 -34.78 -0.68 -6.75
CA GLY A 330 -34.60 -0.71 -8.20
C GLY A 330 -34.48 -2.11 -8.81
N CYS A 331 -34.50 -3.19 -8.02
CA CYS A 331 -34.46 -4.55 -8.58
C CYS A 331 -35.77 -4.89 -9.29
N THR A 332 -35.65 -5.36 -10.53
CA THR A 332 -36.80 -5.65 -11.40
C THR A 332 -36.90 -7.12 -11.76
N ALA A 333 -38.11 -7.56 -12.10
CA ALA A 333 -38.38 -8.85 -12.73
C ALA A 333 -39.50 -8.71 -13.76
N GLU A 334 -39.48 -9.58 -14.77
CA GLU A 334 -40.46 -9.55 -15.86
C GLU A 334 -41.14 -10.91 -16.03
N ALA A 335 -42.42 -10.88 -16.37
CA ALA A 335 -43.17 -12.03 -16.85
C ALA A 335 -44.00 -11.62 -18.07
N PHE A 336 -44.49 -12.61 -18.81
CA PHE A 336 -45.33 -12.36 -19.99
C PHE A 336 -46.50 -13.34 -20.04
N VAL A 337 -47.58 -12.88 -20.65
CA VAL A 337 -48.75 -13.69 -21.01
C VAL A 337 -49.12 -13.40 -22.45
N THR A 338 -49.44 -14.45 -23.22
CA THR A 338 -49.79 -14.31 -24.64
C THR A 338 -51.28 -14.52 -24.82
N VAL A 339 -51.95 -13.54 -25.42
CA VAL A 339 -53.36 -13.62 -25.80
C VAL A 339 -53.43 -13.90 -27.29
N THR A 340 -54.07 -15.01 -27.65
CA THR A 340 -54.31 -15.40 -29.04
C THR A 340 -55.69 -14.94 -29.47
N VAL A 341 -55.75 -14.15 -30.54
CA VAL A 341 -57.00 -13.62 -31.09
C VAL A 341 -57.40 -14.46 -32.29
N SER A 342 -58.55 -15.12 -32.19
CA SER A 342 -59.12 -15.95 -33.25
C SER A 342 -60.27 -15.24 -33.96
N THR A 343 -60.41 -15.48 -35.27
CA THR A 343 -61.56 -15.03 -36.05
C THR A 343 -62.77 -15.93 -35.72
N CYS A 344 -63.79 -15.35 -35.11
CA CYS A 344 -65.03 -16.05 -34.76
C CYS A 344 -66.16 -15.79 -35.77
N ALA A 345 -65.81 -15.49 -37.03
CA ALA A 345 -66.79 -15.24 -38.08
C ALA A 345 -67.74 -16.44 -38.21
N GLY A 346 -69.03 -16.22 -37.90
CA GLY A 346 -70.05 -17.27 -37.83
C GLY A 346 -70.61 -17.56 -36.42
N LEU A 347 -69.91 -17.15 -35.34
CA LEU A 347 -70.44 -17.28 -33.97
C LEU A 347 -71.36 -16.13 -33.57
N ASN A 348 -71.15 -14.91 -34.07
CA ASN A 348 -71.92 -13.72 -33.64
C ASN A 348 -73.42 -13.77 -34.03
N ALA A 349 -73.81 -14.71 -34.90
CA ALA A 349 -75.21 -14.96 -35.27
C ALA A 349 -75.88 -16.06 -34.41
N LEU A 350 -75.12 -16.69 -33.51
CA LEU A 350 -75.62 -17.67 -32.55
C LEU A 350 -75.94 -16.92 -31.28
N THR A 351 -77.23 -16.66 -31.02
CA THR A 351 -77.65 -16.16 -29.70
C THR A 351 -77.33 -17.26 -28.67
N ASP A 352 -76.40 -16.98 -27.77
CA ASP A 352 -76.13 -17.82 -26.60
C ASP A 352 -77.46 -18.04 -25.88
N ASN A 353 -77.99 -19.26 -25.95
CA ASN A 353 -79.24 -19.57 -25.25
C ASN A 353 -78.87 -20.16 -23.89
N ALA A 354 -79.46 -19.61 -22.84
CA ALA A 354 -79.25 -19.98 -21.43
C ALA A 354 -79.59 -21.43 -21.05
N GLY A 355 -79.95 -22.30 -22.01
CA GLY A 355 -80.36 -23.69 -21.77
C GLY A 355 -79.21 -24.70 -21.67
N ILE A 356 -78.00 -24.35 -22.11
CA ILE A 356 -76.81 -25.20 -22.06
C ILE A 356 -75.72 -24.56 -21.19
N GLN A 357 -75.01 -25.37 -20.40
CA GLN A 357 -73.88 -24.91 -19.57
C GLN A 357 -72.65 -25.78 -19.86
N THR A 358 -71.52 -25.15 -20.14
CA THR A 358 -70.21 -25.80 -20.33
C THR A 358 -69.33 -25.49 -19.13
N PHE A 359 -68.83 -26.50 -18.42
CA PHE A 359 -67.93 -26.32 -17.30
C PHE A 359 -66.78 -27.35 -17.30
N PRO A 360 -65.53 -26.96 -17.02
CA PRO A 360 -65.03 -25.58 -16.98
C PRO A 360 -65.05 -24.94 -18.40
N ASN A 361 -65.14 -23.61 -18.48
CA ASN A 361 -65.00 -22.83 -19.71
C ASN A 361 -64.32 -21.49 -19.39
N PRO A 362 -63.03 -21.27 -19.72
CA PRO A 362 -62.17 -22.12 -20.54
C PRO A 362 -61.90 -23.52 -19.94
N ASN A 363 -61.67 -24.53 -20.79
CA ASN A 363 -61.39 -25.91 -20.38
C ASN A 363 -59.96 -26.33 -20.74
N SER A 364 -59.33 -27.17 -19.91
CA SER A 364 -58.01 -27.77 -20.16
C SER A 364 -58.08 -29.09 -20.94
N GLY A 365 -59.25 -29.41 -21.49
CA GLY A 365 -59.50 -30.58 -22.33
C GLY A 365 -60.60 -31.52 -21.81
N GLN A 366 -60.93 -31.53 -20.51
CA GLN A 366 -62.15 -32.20 -20.01
C GLN A 366 -63.29 -31.18 -19.87
N LEU A 367 -64.46 -31.52 -20.39
CA LEU A 367 -65.62 -30.64 -20.46
C LEU A 367 -66.88 -31.38 -20.02
N PHE A 368 -67.67 -30.76 -19.16
CA PHE A 368 -69.02 -31.17 -18.83
C PHE A 368 -70.02 -30.25 -19.52
N VAL A 369 -70.97 -30.83 -20.25
CA VAL A 369 -72.06 -30.11 -20.88
C VAL A 369 -73.37 -30.51 -20.24
N THR A 370 -74.00 -29.55 -19.58
CA THR A 370 -75.29 -29.71 -18.93
C THR A 370 -76.39 -29.14 -19.82
N TYR A 371 -77.39 -29.96 -20.13
CA TYR A 371 -78.59 -29.58 -20.87
C TYR A 371 -79.84 -30.20 -20.22
N ASN A 372 -80.72 -29.34 -19.70
CA ASN A 372 -81.91 -29.77 -18.97
C ASN A 372 -83.15 -30.01 -19.87
N GLY A 373 -83.10 -29.59 -21.13
CA GLY A 373 -84.19 -29.77 -22.11
C GLY A 373 -84.19 -31.13 -22.81
N PHE A 374 -83.69 -32.17 -22.13
CA PHE A 374 -83.39 -33.47 -22.73
C PHE A 374 -84.59 -34.11 -23.42
N THR A 375 -84.39 -34.54 -24.67
CA THR A 375 -85.28 -35.44 -25.39
C THR A 375 -84.52 -36.71 -25.79
N GLN A 376 -85.16 -37.88 -25.72
CA GLN A 376 -84.54 -39.15 -26.08
C GLN A 376 -84.03 -39.11 -27.53
N GLY A 377 -82.74 -39.41 -27.73
CA GLY A 377 -82.08 -39.36 -29.04
C GLY A 377 -81.40 -38.03 -29.38
N ALA A 378 -81.41 -37.04 -28.48
CA ALA A 378 -80.61 -35.83 -28.64
C ALA A 378 -79.10 -36.12 -28.57
N SER A 379 -78.30 -35.29 -29.24
CA SER A 379 -76.83 -35.39 -29.25
C SER A 379 -76.17 -34.05 -29.05
N ILE A 380 -75.02 -34.05 -28.35
CA ILE A 380 -74.11 -32.92 -28.29
C ILE A 380 -73.04 -33.10 -29.37
N GLU A 381 -72.81 -32.04 -30.13
CA GLU A 381 -71.82 -31.98 -31.20
C GLU A 381 -70.88 -30.78 -30.97
N VAL A 382 -69.58 -31.01 -31.01
CA VAL A 382 -68.55 -29.99 -30.89
C VAL A 382 -67.94 -29.75 -32.26
N TYR A 383 -67.93 -28.50 -32.72
CA TYR A 383 -67.39 -28.06 -33.99
C TYR A 383 -66.21 -27.11 -33.77
N ASN A 384 -65.23 -27.12 -34.67
CA ASN A 384 -64.23 -26.06 -34.72
C ASN A 384 -64.80 -24.79 -35.39
N THR A 385 -64.05 -23.69 -35.40
CA THR A 385 -64.47 -22.41 -35.99
C THR A 385 -64.68 -22.44 -37.50
N VAL A 386 -64.12 -23.42 -38.21
CA VAL A 386 -64.35 -23.62 -39.66
C VAL A 386 -65.55 -24.54 -39.95
N GLY A 387 -66.29 -24.94 -38.92
CA GLY A 387 -67.52 -25.73 -39.05
C GLY A 387 -67.32 -27.24 -39.22
N GLN A 388 -66.11 -27.76 -38.99
CA GLN A 388 -65.87 -29.21 -39.00
C GLN A 388 -66.32 -29.83 -37.67
N LEU A 389 -67.04 -30.96 -37.76
CA LEU A 389 -67.44 -31.74 -36.59
C LEU A 389 -66.21 -32.41 -35.97
N MET A 390 -65.95 -32.10 -34.71
CA MET A 390 -64.81 -32.62 -33.94
C MET A 390 -65.24 -33.79 -33.06
N LEU A 391 -66.34 -33.61 -32.32
CA LEU A 391 -66.82 -34.62 -31.37
C LEU A 391 -68.35 -34.70 -31.45
N LYS A 392 -68.90 -35.91 -31.34
CA LYS A 392 -70.33 -36.15 -31.19
C LYS A 392 -70.57 -37.16 -30.08
N LYS A 393 -71.52 -36.87 -29.20
CA LYS A 393 -71.95 -37.79 -28.14
C LYS A 393 -73.46 -37.71 -27.94
N ASN A 394 -74.10 -38.86 -27.82
CA ASN A 394 -75.53 -38.91 -27.49
C ASN A 394 -75.73 -38.47 -26.03
N ILE A 395 -76.81 -37.75 -25.78
CA ILE A 395 -77.17 -37.33 -24.42
C ILE A 395 -77.85 -38.52 -23.73
N GLU A 396 -77.28 -38.97 -22.61
CA GLU A 396 -77.82 -40.09 -21.81
C GLU A 396 -78.35 -39.61 -20.45
N SER A 397 -77.94 -38.41 -20.03
CA SER A 397 -78.35 -37.75 -18.79
C SER A 397 -78.26 -36.24 -18.96
N SER A 398 -78.74 -35.48 -17.97
CA SER A 398 -78.69 -34.00 -18.00
C SER A 398 -77.27 -33.44 -18.12
N THR A 399 -76.23 -34.18 -17.71
CA THR A 399 -74.83 -33.76 -17.81
C THR A 399 -74.03 -34.79 -18.57
N THR A 400 -73.48 -34.39 -19.70
CA THR A 400 -72.64 -35.25 -20.54
C THR A 400 -71.18 -34.82 -20.46
N GLU A 401 -70.33 -35.75 -20.05
CA GLU A 401 -68.89 -35.56 -20.09
C GLU A 401 -68.35 -35.74 -21.51
N MET A 402 -67.47 -34.83 -21.92
CA MET A 402 -66.77 -34.82 -23.19
C MET A 402 -65.27 -34.59 -22.99
N ASN A 403 -64.47 -35.23 -23.84
CA ASN A 403 -63.02 -35.15 -23.80
C ASN A 403 -62.50 -34.54 -25.10
N LEU A 404 -61.82 -33.41 -24.96
CA LEU A 404 -61.19 -32.64 -26.02
C LEU A 404 -59.65 -32.65 -25.93
N ASN A 405 -59.05 -33.47 -25.06
CA ASN A 405 -57.59 -33.53 -24.85
C ASN A 405 -56.82 -33.72 -26.17
N ASN A 406 -57.39 -34.45 -27.13
CA ASN A 406 -56.76 -34.77 -28.42
C ASN A 406 -56.89 -33.66 -29.48
N TYR A 407 -57.57 -32.54 -29.20
CA TYR A 407 -57.75 -31.45 -30.15
C TYR A 407 -56.88 -30.23 -29.79
N SER A 408 -56.53 -29.38 -30.74
CA SER A 408 -55.71 -28.19 -30.47
C SER A 408 -56.42 -27.19 -29.57
N ASN A 409 -55.67 -26.35 -28.86
CA ASN A 409 -56.26 -25.24 -28.12
C ASN A 409 -56.88 -24.26 -29.12
N GLY A 410 -58.04 -23.70 -28.77
CA GLY A 410 -58.84 -22.95 -29.71
C GLY A 410 -60.27 -22.76 -29.28
N ILE A 411 -61.04 -22.11 -30.14
CA ILE A 411 -62.46 -21.85 -29.94
C ILE A 411 -63.26 -22.94 -30.64
N TYR A 412 -64.27 -23.44 -29.94
CA TYR A 412 -65.18 -24.46 -30.40
C TYR A 412 -66.62 -24.01 -30.24
N ILE A 413 -67.51 -24.60 -31.03
CA ILE A 413 -68.95 -24.40 -30.96
C ILE A 413 -69.57 -25.70 -30.48
N VAL A 414 -70.25 -25.66 -29.34
CA VAL A 414 -71.02 -26.79 -28.83
C VAL A 414 -72.47 -26.60 -29.26
N LYS A 415 -73.01 -27.59 -29.98
CA LYS A 415 -74.42 -27.63 -30.39
C LYS A 415 -75.12 -28.79 -29.73
N VAL A 416 -76.35 -28.57 -29.28
CA VAL A 416 -77.28 -29.64 -28.93
C VAL A 416 -78.28 -29.80 -30.06
N LEU A 417 -78.38 -31.00 -30.59
CA LEU A 417 -79.31 -31.35 -31.66
C LEU A 417 -80.37 -32.29 -31.09
N SER A 418 -81.63 -32.07 -31.46
CA SER A 418 -82.73 -32.99 -31.17
C SER A 418 -82.55 -34.32 -31.91
N ALA A 419 -83.34 -35.33 -31.56
CA ALA A 419 -83.38 -36.61 -32.27
C ALA A 419 -83.69 -36.49 -33.79
N LYS A 420 -84.25 -35.35 -34.23
CA LYS A 420 -84.53 -35.04 -35.63
C LYS A 420 -83.45 -34.19 -36.30
N GLY A 421 -82.32 -33.97 -35.64
CA GLY A 421 -81.20 -33.17 -36.15
C GLY A 421 -81.42 -31.66 -36.13
N LYS A 422 -82.47 -31.16 -35.45
CA LYS A 422 -82.70 -29.72 -35.29
C LYS A 422 -81.80 -29.18 -34.19
N ILE A 423 -81.07 -28.09 -34.46
CA ILE A 423 -80.29 -27.39 -33.43
C ILE A 423 -81.26 -26.80 -32.40
N GLU A 424 -81.14 -27.25 -31.15
CA GLU A 424 -81.94 -26.77 -30.02
C GLU A 424 -81.18 -25.72 -29.22
N GLN A 425 -79.89 -25.96 -28.97
CA GLN A 425 -79.03 -25.06 -28.21
C GLN A 425 -77.66 -24.95 -28.87
N VAL A 426 -77.00 -23.83 -28.62
CA VAL A 426 -75.65 -23.58 -29.09
C VAL A 426 -74.93 -22.70 -28.07
N THR A 427 -73.66 -22.99 -27.84
CA THR A 427 -72.80 -22.13 -27.00
C THR A 427 -71.34 -22.20 -27.44
N LYS A 428 -70.57 -21.20 -27.03
CA LYS A 428 -69.14 -21.09 -27.29
C LYS A 428 -68.35 -21.82 -26.21
N LEU A 429 -67.36 -22.57 -26.63
CA LEU A 429 -66.38 -23.20 -25.76
C LEU A 429 -64.98 -22.70 -26.09
N ILE A 430 -64.19 -22.38 -25.07
CA ILE A 430 -62.77 -22.09 -25.21
C ILE A 430 -61.98 -23.25 -24.61
N LYS A 431 -61.04 -23.82 -25.39
CA LYS A 431 -60.05 -24.78 -24.90
C LYS A 431 -58.69 -24.08 -24.83
N ASP A 432 -58.17 -23.93 -23.62
CA ASP A 432 -56.93 -23.20 -23.32
C ASP A 432 -55.72 -24.10 -23.07
#